data_AF-E3EKZ0-F1
#
_entry.id   AF-E3EKZ0-F1
#
_cell.length_a   1.000
_cell.length_b   1.000
_cell.length_c   1.000
_cell.angle_alpha   90.00
_cell.angle_beta   90.00
_cell.angle_gamma   90.00
#
_symmetry.space_group_name_H-M   'P 1'
#
loop_
_entity.id
_entity.type
_entity.pdbx_description
1 polymer ?
#
loop_
_entity_poly.entity_id
_entity_poly.type
_entity_poly.pdbx_seq_one_letter_code
_entity_poly.pdbx_strand_id
1 'polypeptide(L)'
;MWSQLVRRIHNYIQERLRDLKIHLYPLQIQLGGIRYVRVARIANEGFNIKPFKDVNIFLHTGGFIQKKINTLDDYYESVAEEQVVEADPQNVLIEGCHCFIYKFNANQAKKGGNLPFRVHHKVNIAYLPENEWIWVSNCTPTFTRYVGEITHVVEDPLTSKPYTFTKRYSNKLDWVKMRAYLAIQRTDEHLKTSNTVQEAISEFYITKNQMDQVVFLNKMQLLTYYYLKGKENSLKYFSERLRRYLGEM
;
A
#
# COMPACT_ATOMS: atom_id res chain seq x y z
N MET A 1 39.16 4.62 5.30
CA MET A 1 38.54 5.85 4.75
C MET A 1 37.80 5.61 3.43
N TRP A 2 38.41 4.92 2.47
CA TRP A 2 37.79 4.51 1.18
C TRP A 2 36.45 3.75 1.31
N SER A 3 36.31 2.89 2.33
CA SER A 3 35.08 2.10 2.55
C SER A 3 33.84 2.93 2.89
N GLN A 4 34.00 4.06 3.61
CA GLN A 4 32.87 4.91 3.96
C GLN A 4 32.39 5.75 2.77
N LEU A 5 33.32 6.26 1.95
CA LEU A 5 32.98 7.03 0.75
C LEU A 5 32.27 6.15 -0.28
N VAL A 6 32.78 4.95 -0.54
CA VAL A 6 32.14 3.98 -1.45
C VAL A 6 30.73 3.62 -0.96
N ARG A 7 30.55 3.42 0.35
CA ARG A 7 29.21 3.15 0.93
C ARG A 7 28.25 4.34 0.77
N ARG A 8 28.73 5.58 0.94
CA ARG A 8 27.91 6.78 0.73
C ARG A 8 27.49 6.93 -0.74
N ILE A 9 28.41 6.74 -1.67
CA ILE A 9 28.13 6.79 -3.12
C ILE A 9 27.12 5.69 -3.50
N HIS A 10 27.33 4.46 -3.02
CA HIS A 10 26.41 3.35 -3.28
C HIS A 10 24.99 3.67 -2.79
N ASN A 11 24.85 4.15 -1.55
CA ASN A 11 23.54 4.49 -0.98
C ASN A 11 22.85 5.62 -1.76
N TYR A 12 23.60 6.66 -2.15
CA TYR A 12 23.08 7.75 -2.98
C TYR A 12 22.56 7.26 -4.33
N ILE A 13 23.33 6.37 -5.00
CA ILE A 13 22.90 5.75 -6.26
C ILE A 13 21.63 4.92 -6.06
N GLN A 14 21.55 4.10 -5.01
CA GLN A 14 20.35 3.30 -4.73
C GLN A 14 19.12 4.17 -4.47
N GLU A 15 19.26 5.26 -3.71
CA GLU A 15 18.20 6.25 -3.49
C GLU A 15 17.69 6.84 -4.80
N ARG A 16 18.59 7.31 -5.67
CA ARG A 16 18.22 7.88 -6.97
C ARG A 16 17.58 6.87 -7.90
N LEU A 17 18.08 5.63 -7.93
CA LEU A 17 17.50 4.55 -8.74
C LEU A 17 16.07 4.18 -8.31
N ARG A 18 15.76 4.26 -7.01
CA ARG A 18 14.39 4.07 -6.51
C ARG A 18 13.45 5.15 -7.03
N ASP A 19 13.83 6.41 -6.83
CA ASP A 19 13.01 7.56 -7.23
C ASP A 19 12.77 7.49 -8.75
N LEU A 20 13.82 7.20 -9.54
CA LEU A 20 13.73 7.00 -10.98
C LEU A 20 12.75 5.88 -11.37
N LYS A 21 12.82 4.69 -10.74
CA LYS A 21 11.89 3.58 -11.02
C LYS A 21 10.44 3.98 -10.79
N ILE A 22 10.15 4.76 -9.75
CA ILE A 22 8.78 5.19 -9.46
C ILE A 22 8.27 6.13 -10.56
N HIS A 23 9.12 6.98 -11.13
CA HIS A 23 8.70 7.89 -12.20
C HIS A 23 8.63 7.25 -13.59
N LEU A 24 9.42 6.19 -13.82
CA LEU A 24 9.48 5.46 -15.09
C LEU A 24 8.34 4.49 -15.33
N TYR A 25 7.59 4.09 -14.30
CA TYR A 25 6.46 3.18 -14.47
C TYR A 25 5.16 3.97 -14.55
N PRO A 26 4.27 3.72 -15.53
CA PRO A 26 3.00 4.41 -15.61
C PRO A 26 2.12 4.12 -14.38
N LEU A 27 1.36 5.12 -13.93
CA LEU A 27 0.47 5.00 -12.76
C LEU A 27 -0.69 4.02 -13.02
N GLN A 28 -1.12 3.90 -14.27
CA GLN A 28 -2.17 3.00 -14.72
C GLN A 28 -1.80 2.44 -16.10
N ILE A 29 -2.24 1.22 -16.39
CA ILE A 29 -2.11 0.57 -17.70
C ILE A 29 -3.42 -0.11 -18.06
N GLN A 30 -3.59 -0.47 -19.33
CA GLN A 30 -4.71 -1.27 -19.80
C GLN A 30 -4.17 -2.49 -20.55
N LEU A 31 -4.61 -3.68 -20.15
CA LEU A 31 -4.22 -4.97 -20.75
C LEU A 31 -5.49 -5.80 -20.93
N GLY A 32 -5.75 -6.28 -22.16
CA GLY A 32 -6.91 -7.14 -22.43
C GLY A 32 -8.27 -6.53 -22.04
N GLY A 33 -8.43 -5.21 -22.17
CA GLY A 33 -9.65 -4.49 -21.76
C GLY A 33 -9.75 -4.21 -20.26
N ILE A 34 -8.87 -4.79 -19.42
CA ILE A 34 -8.85 -4.57 -17.97
C ILE A 34 -7.91 -3.40 -17.66
N ARG A 35 -8.37 -2.49 -16.80
CA ARG A 35 -7.54 -1.41 -16.25
C ARG A 35 -6.82 -1.87 -14.99
N TYR A 36 -5.52 -1.56 -14.95
CA TYR A 36 -4.67 -1.88 -13.82
C TYR A 36 -4.04 -0.62 -13.24
N VAL A 37 -3.77 -0.67 -11.95
CA VAL A 37 -3.17 0.40 -11.18
C VAL A 37 -1.79 -0.02 -10.69
N ARG A 38 -0.85 0.93 -10.69
CA ARG A 38 0.50 0.69 -10.22
C ARG A 38 0.52 0.55 -8.71
N VAL A 39 1.11 -0.55 -8.26
CA VAL A 39 1.39 -0.83 -6.85
C VAL A 39 2.89 -0.97 -6.66
N ALA A 40 3.36 -0.67 -5.46
CA ALA A 40 4.76 -0.72 -5.14
C ALA A 40 5.03 -1.44 -3.82
N ARG A 41 6.20 -2.04 -3.72
CA ARG A 41 6.70 -2.58 -2.45
C ARG A 41 8.16 -2.18 -2.25
N ILE A 42 8.47 -1.71 -1.05
CA ILE A 42 9.82 -1.34 -0.65
C ILE A 42 10.46 -2.51 0.11
N ALA A 43 11.10 -3.41 -0.63
CA ALA A 43 11.65 -4.66 -0.12
C ALA A 43 12.72 -5.21 -1.06
N ASN A 44 13.69 -5.95 -0.55
CA ASN A 44 14.74 -6.54 -1.40
C ASN A 44 14.28 -7.80 -2.12
N GLU A 45 13.31 -8.50 -1.53
CA GLU A 45 12.81 -9.80 -1.95
C GLU A 45 11.59 -9.72 -2.89
N GLY A 46 11.39 -8.63 -3.63
CA GLY A 46 10.28 -8.53 -4.59
C GLY A 46 8.92 -8.40 -3.89
N PHE A 47 7.86 -9.08 -4.34
CA PHE A 47 6.55 -9.14 -3.66
C PHE A 47 6.37 -10.48 -2.92
N ASN A 48 7.31 -10.78 -2.02
CA ASN A 48 7.29 -12.05 -1.29
C ASN A 48 6.11 -12.12 -0.29
N ILE A 49 5.41 -13.25 -0.30
CA ILE A 49 4.30 -13.57 0.61
C ILE A 49 4.87 -13.96 1.97
N LYS A 50 4.32 -13.37 3.04
CA LYS A 50 4.67 -13.68 4.42
C LYS A 50 3.40 -13.75 5.27
N PRO A 51 3.42 -14.51 6.39
CA PRO A 51 2.38 -14.40 7.41
C PRO A 51 2.22 -12.94 7.85
N PHE A 52 0.99 -12.49 8.08
CA PHE A 52 0.73 -11.13 8.55
C PHE A 52 1.34 -10.85 9.94
N LYS A 53 1.24 -11.82 10.85
CA LYS A 53 1.98 -11.83 12.11
C LYS A 53 3.11 -12.85 12.02
N ASP A 54 4.34 -12.37 11.98
CA ASP A 54 5.54 -13.18 12.15
C ASP A 54 6.16 -12.80 13.49
N VAL A 55 6.37 -13.79 14.36
CA VAL A 55 6.94 -13.63 15.71
C VAL A 55 8.34 -12.99 15.70
N ASN A 56 9.04 -13.01 14.57
CA ASN A 56 10.40 -12.51 14.43
C ASN A 56 10.52 -11.18 13.66
N ILE A 57 9.41 -10.56 13.24
CA ILE A 57 9.39 -9.33 12.44
C ILE A 57 8.45 -8.32 13.10
N PHE A 58 8.70 -7.03 12.85
CA PHE A 58 7.87 -5.89 13.28
C PHE A 58 6.38 -6.26 13.26
N LEU A 59 5.75 -6.27 14.44
CA LEU A 59 4.36 -6.72 14.59
C LEU A 59 3.43 -5.64 14.04
N HIS A 60 2.96 -5.83 12.80
CA HIS A 60 1.78 -5.11 12.34
C HIS A 60 0.62 -5.47 13.29
N THR A 61 -0.03 -4.45 13.84
CA THR A 61 -1.14 -4.62 14.78
C THR A 61 -2.43 -4.14 14.12
N GLY A 62 -3.53 -4.85 14.37
CA GLY A 62 -4.85 -4.51 13.83
C GLY A 62 -5.59 -5.73 13.31
N GLY A 63 -6.91 -5.70 13.45
CA GLY A 63 -7.80 -6.73 12.91
C GLY A 63 -8.18 -6.45 11.46
N PHE A 64 -8.60 -7.48 10.75
CA PHE A 64 -9.16 -7.39 9.40
C PHE A 64 -10.68 -7.34 9.48
N ILE A 65 -11.23 -6.13 9.39
CA ILE A 65 -12.67 -5.86 9.46
C ILE A 65 -13.29 -6.17 8.10
N GLN A 66 -14.16 -7.17 8.03
CA GLN A 66 -14.88 -7.63 6.83
C GLN A 66 -15.92 -6.63 6.30
N LYS A 67 -15.70 -5.33 6.49
CA LYS A 67 -16.47 -4.25 5.87
C LYS A 67 -15.84 -3.80 4.56
N LYS A 68 -16.72 -3.62 3.58
CA LYS A 68 -16.41 -3.09 2.25
C LYS A 68 -16.79 -1.62 2.22
N ILE A 69 -15.81 -0.78 1.98
CA ILE A 69 -15.95 0.64 1.71
C ILE A 69 -16.17 0.80 0.21
N ASN A 70 -17.35 1.27 -0.19
CA ASN A 70 -17.77 1.46 -1.57
C ASN A 70 -17.64 2.92 -2.01
N THR A 71 -17.70 3.87 -1.07
CA THR A 71 -17.46 5.30 -1.29
C THR A 71 -16.54 5.87 -0.20
N LEU A 72 -15.91 7.03 -0.44
CA LEU A 72 -15.07 7.69 0.58
C LEU A 72 -15.90 8.30 1.73
N ASP A 73 -17.22 8.38 1.56
CA ASP A 73 -18.16 8.91 2.54
C ASP A 73 -18.89 7.79 3.31
N ASP A 74 -18.53 6.52 3.10
CA ASP A 74 -19.10 5.41 3.87
C ASP A 74 -18.56 5.47 5.31
N TYR A 75 -19.44 5.62 6.30
CA TYR A 75 -19.06 5.55 7.72
C TYR A 75 -19.93 4.55 8.45
N TYR A 76 -19.32 3.76 9.31
CA TYR A 76 -19.96 2.79 10.17
C TYR A 76 -19.62 3.12 11.61
N GLU A 77 -20.64 3.44 12.39
CA GLU A 77 -20.48 3.74 13.81
C GLU A 77 -19.92 2.52 14.55
N SER A 78 -20.52 1.34 14.32
CA SER A 78 -20.11 0.08 14.94
C SER A 78 -20.23 -1.11 14.00
N VAL A 79 -19.44 -2.15 14.27
CA VAL A 79 -19.53 -3.47 13.62
C VAL A 79 -19.48 -4.57 14.67
N ALA A 80 -20.11 -5.71 14.42
CA ALA A 80 -20.05 -6.84 15.34
C ALA A 80 -18.66 -7.52 15.32
N GLU A 81 -18.22 -8.07 16.45
CA GLU A 81 -16.91 -8.72 16.61
C GLU A 81 -16.68 -9.84 15.59
N GLU A 82 -17.71 -10.58 15.19
CA GLU A 82 -17.60 -11.67 14.21
C GLU A 82 -17.19 -11.17 12.82
N GLN A 83 -17.30 -9.86 12.57
CA GLN A 83 -16.82 -9.23 11.35
C GLN A 83 -15.32 -8.90 11.40
N VAL A 84 -14.65 -9.10 12.52
CA VAL A 84 -13.24 -8.79 12.71
C VAL A 84 -12.44 -10.09 12.75
N VAL A 85 -11.54 -10.25 11.79
CA VAL A 85 -10.58 -11.36 11.78
C VAL A 85 -9.28 -10.86 12.38
N GLU A 86 -9.02 -11.22 13.62
CA GLU A 86 -7.71 -10.98 14.23
C GLU A 86 -6.68 -11.90 13.57
N ALA A 87 -5.57 -11.32 13.10
CA ALA A 87 -4.43 -12.14 12.78
C ALA A 87 -3.86 -12.68 14.09
N ASP A 88 -3.61 -13.97 14.19
CA ASP A 88 -3.01 -14.60 15.37
C ASP A 88 -1.75 -15.32 14.89
N PRO A 89 -0.59 -15.19 15.58
CA PRO A 89 0.63 -15.90 15.21
C PRO A 89 0.46 -17.42 15.05
N GLN A 90 -0.55 -18.02 15.70
CA GLN A 90 -0.90 -19.44 15.53
C GLN A 90 -1.91 -19.69 14.41
N ASN A 91 -2.66 -18.66 13.99
CA ASN A 91 -3.56 -18.70 12.85
C ASN A 91 -2.90 -18.11 11.59
N VAL A 92 -2.32 -19.00 10.78
CA VAL A 92 -1.71 -18.73 9.46
C VAL A 92 -2.72 -18.19 8.41
N LEU A 93 -3.95 -17.87 8.82
CA LEU A 93 -5.09 -17.57 7.95
C LEU A 93 -4.91 -16.32 7.08
N ILE A 94 -3.92 -15.47 7.35
CA ILE A 94 -3.67 -14.25 6.59
C ILE A 94 -2.19 -14.19 6.14
N GLU A 95 -1.93 -14.80 4.99
CA GLU A 95 -0.67 -14.66 4.25
C GLU A 95 -0.82 -13.63 3.12
N GLY A 96 0.23 -12.84 2.91
CA GLY A 96 0.16 -11.72 1.98
C GLY A 96 1.38 -10.82 2.01
N CYS A 97 1.18 -9.58 1.58
CA CYS A 97 2.25 -8.61 1.41
C CYS A 97 1.76 -7.19 1.69
N HIS A 98 2.50 -6.45 2.51
CA HIS A 98 2.35 -5.00 2.66
C HIS A 98 2.86 -4.30 1.40
N CYS A 99 2.03 -3.46 0.81
CA CYS A 99 2.29 -2.73 -0.42
C CYS A 99 1.83 -1.28 -0.27
N PHE A 100 2.23 -0.45 -1.23
CA PHE A 100 1.84 0.95 -1.33
C PHE A 100 1.13 1.18 -2.65
N ILE A 101 -0.06 1.75 -2.59
CA ILE A 101 -0.81 2.16 -3.77
C ILE A 101 -0.33 3.55 -4.21
N TYR A 102 -0.37 3.80 -5.52
CA TYR A 102 -0.46 5.10 -6.20
C TYR A 102 0.14 6.34 -5.51
N LYS A 103 1.04 7.05 -6.20
CA LYS A 103 1.71 8.28 -5.71
C LYS A 103 2.37 8.15 -4.32
N PHE A 104 2.67 6.93 -3.87
CA PHE A 104 3.42 6.71 -2.63
C PHE A 104 4.72 7.53 -2.61
N ASN A 105 5.05 8.09 -1.45
CA ASN A 105 6.22 8.94 -1.29
C ASN A 105 7.46 8.10 -0.96
N ALA A 106 8.37 7.95 -1.92
CA ALA A 106 9.63 7.23 -1.72
C ALA A 106 10.51 7.81 -0.58
N ASN A 107 10.34 9.09 -0.27
CA ASN A 107 11.05 9.75 0.83
C ASN A 107 10.66 9.16 2.20
N GLN A 108 9.53 8.46 2.31
CA GLN A 108 9.20 7.71 3.54
C GLN A 108 10.29 6.70 3.88
N ALA A 109 10.96 6.12 2.89
CA ALA A 109 12.08 5.20 3.09
C ALA A 109 13.45 5.90 3.19
N LYS A 110 13.54 7.23 3.26
CA LYS A 110 14.82 7.93 3.51
C LYS A 110 15.14 7.98 5.00
N LYS A 111 16.40 8.29 5.33
CA LYS A 111 16.80 8.56 6.72
C LYS A 111 15.98 9.73 7.26
N GLY A 112 15.17 9.48 8.30
CA GLY A 112 14.25 10.48 8.88
C GLY A 112 12.81 10.44 8.33
N GLY A 113 12.51 9.55 7.37
CA GLY A 113 11.13 9.23 7.00
C GLY A 113 10.49 8.22 7.97
N ASN A 114 9.24 7.84 7.71
CA ASN A 114 8.46 6.91 8.56
C ASN A 114 8.81 5.43 8.35
N LEU A 115 9.53 5.12 7.26
CA LEU A 115 10.04 3.79 6.92
C LEU A 115 11.57 3.75 6.90
N PRO A 116 12.29 4.31 7.91
CA PRO A 116 13.74 4.48 7.84
C PRO A 116 14.48 3.13 7.82
N PHE A 117 13.86 2.07 8.36
CA PHE A 117 14.36 0.70 8.30
C PHE A 117 14.38 0.12 6.88
N ARG A 118 13.67 0.75 5.92
CA ARG A 118 13.66 0.38 4.50
C ARG A 118 14.69 1.17 3.68
N VAL A 119 15.58 1.96 4.30
CA VAL A 119 16.47 2.89 3.59
C VAL A 119 17.40 2.27 2.55
N HIS A 120 17.70 0.98 2.65
CA HIS A 120 18.52 0.28 1.65
C HIS A 120 17.73 -0.75 0.82
N HIS A 121 16.40 -0.76 0.93
CA HIS A 121 15.56 -1.70 0.20
C HIS A 121 15.23 -1.22 -1.21
N LYS A 122 15.07 -2.16 -2.14
CA LYS A 122 14.63 -1.89 -3.51
C LYS A 122 13.16 -1.48 -3.56
N VAL A 123 12.80 -0.64 -4.53
CA VAL A 123 11.41 -0.44 -4.94
C VAL A 123 11.08 -1.43 -6.05
N ASN A 124 10.07 -2.26 -5.79
CA ASN A 124 9.49 -3.18 -6.75
C ASN A 124 8.15 -2.62 -7.20
N ILE A 125 7.89 -2.66 -8.50
CA ILE A 125 6.66 -2.16 -9.10
C ILE A 125 5.92 -3.33 -9.73
N ALA A 126 4.61 -3.35 -9.53
CA ALA A 126 3.70 -4.27 -10.20
C ALA A 126 2.35 -3.58 -10.46
N TYR A 127 1.41 -4.33 -11.02
CA TYR A 127 0.11 -3.82 -11.44
C TYR A 127 -1.01 -4.71 -10.94
N LEU A 128 -2.01 -4.11 -10.32
CA LEU A 128 -3.19 -4.79 -9.78
C LEU A 128 -4.44 -4.36 -10.56
N PRO A 129 -5.42 -5.24 -10.85
CA PRO A 129 -6.70 -4.82 -11.41
C PRO A 129 -7.34 -3.72 -10.55
N GLU A 130 -7.80 -2.63 -11.16
CA GLU A 130 -8.31 -1.48 -10.39
C GLU A 130 -9.57 -1.80 -9.57
N ASN A 131 -10.31 -2.84 -9.96
CA ASN A 131 -11.54 -3.28 -9.32
C ASN A 131 -11.32 -4.31 -8.21
N GLU A 132 -10.07 -4.73 -7.98
CA GLU A 132 -9.72 -5.70 -6.95
C GLU A 132 -9.95 -5.14 -5.55
N TRP A 133 -10.44 -5.98 -4.62
CA TRP A 133 -10.78 -5.60 -3.25
C TRP A 133 -9.58 -5.74 -2.32
N ILE A 134 -8.80 -4.70 -2.16
CA ILE A 134 -7.63 -4.71 -1.27
C ILE A 134 -7.97 -4.36 0.17
N TRP A 135 -7.09 -4.74 1.08
CA TRP A 135 -7.17 -4.33 2.48
C TRP A 135 -6.43 -3.02 2.66
N VAL A 136 -7.09 -1.99 3.15
CA VAL A 136 -6.50 -0.68 3.42
C VAL A 136 -6.66 -0.34 4.89
N SER A 137 -5.80 0.53 5.42
CA SER A 137 -5.99 1.08 6.78
C SER A 137 -7.40 1.67 6.92
N ASN A 138 -8.03 1.42 8.07
CA ASN A 138 -9.35 1.92 8.47
C ASN A 138 -9.30 3.43 8.75
N CYS A 139 -8.97 4.21 7.74
CA CYS A 139 -8.94 5.66 7.79
C CYS A 139 -9.37 6.30 6.47
N THR A 140 -10.07 7.42 6.61
CA THR A 140 -10.48 8.31 5.53
C THR A 140 -9.31 9.17 5.05
N PRO A 141 -9.47 9.95 3.97
CA PRO A 141 -8.45 10.91 3.54
C PRO A 141 -8.01 11.90 4.63
N THR A 142 -8.86 12.18 5.63
CA THR A 142 -8.60 13.12 6.73
C THR A 142 -8.23 12.45 8.06
N PHE A 143 -7.96 11.13 8.04
CA PHE A 143 -7.64 10.31 9.20
C PHE A 143 -8.76 10.09 10.22
N THR A 144 -10.01 10.38 9.87
CA THR A 144 -11.16 9.80 10.60
C THR A 144 -11.27 8.31 10.29
N ARG A 145 -11.95 7.52 11.12
CA ARG A 145 -12.13 6.08 10.86
C ARG A 145 -13.35 5.82 9.98
N TYR A 146 -13.27 4.84 9.09
CA TYR A 146 -14.45 4.32 8.38
C TYR A 146 -15.33 3.48 9.32
N VAL A 147 -14.70 2.73 10.24
CA VAL A 147 -15.38 1.95 11.28
C VAL A 147 -14.94 2.44 12.65
N GLY A 148 -15.87 2.99 13.44
CA GLY A 148 -15.59 3.62 14.73
C GLY A 148 -15.39 2.65 15.89
N GLU A 149 -16.26 1.66 16.02
CA GLU A 149 -16.33 0.77 17.19
C GLU A 149 -16.54 -0.71 16.81
N ILE A 150 -16.12 -1.63 17.69
CA ILE A 150 -16.55 -3.04 17.66
C ILE A 150 -17.57 -3.27 18.76
N THR A 151 -18.68 -3.92 18.42
CA THR A 151 -19.68 -4.41 19.35
C THR A 151 -19.37 -5.86 19.71
N HIS A 152 -19.22 -6.13 21.00
CA HIS A 152 -19.03 -7.44 21.57
C HIS A 152 -20.33 -7.90 22.24
N VAL A 153 -20.65 -9.18 22.10
CA VAL A 153 -21.74 -9.82 22.84
C VAL A 153 -21.13 -10.94 23.68
N VAL A 154 -21.20 -10.78 24.99
CA VAL A 154 -20.72 -11.78 25.95
C VAL A 154 -21.87 -12.24 26.82
N GLU A 155 -21.80 -13.47 27.32
CA GLU A 155 -22.73 -13.91 28.35
C GLU A 155 -22.33 -13.29 29.69
N ASP A 156 -23.28 -12.62 30.34
CA ASP A 156 -23.09 -12.11 31.70
C ASP A 156 -22.96 -13.30 32.67
N PRO A 157 -21.82 -13.46 33.37
CA PRO A 157 -21.60 -14.60 34.25
C PRO A 157 -22.53 -14.66 35.47
N LEU A 158 -23.20 -13.55 35.83
CA LEU A 158 -24.12 -13.47 36.96
C LEU A 158 -25.56 -13.74 36.55
N THR A 159 -25.95 -13.37 35.33
CA THR A 159 -27.35 -13.41 34.89
C THR A 159 -27.62 -14.41 33.77
N SER A 160 -26.57 -14.99 33.16
CA SER A 160 -26.65 -15.83 31.95
C SER A 160 -27.42 -15.18 30.80
N LYS A 161 -27.52 -13.84 30.81
CA LYS A 161 -28.14 -13.05 29.74
C LYS A 161 -27.05 -12.47 28.85
N PRO A 162 -27.33 -12.26 27.55
CA PRO A 162 -26.40 -11.58 26.68
C PRO A 162 -26.22 -10.13 27.15
N TYR A 163 -24.97 -9.72 27.33
CA TYR A 163 -24.54 -8.37 27.61
C TYR A 163 -23.75 -7.83 26.41
N THR A 164 -24.20 -6.71 25.88
CA THR A 164 -23.57 -6.05 24.74
C THR A 164 -22.76 -4.86 25.23
N PHE A 165 -21.49 -4.79 24.84
CA PHE A 165 -20.65 -3.62 25.06
C PHE A 165 -19.88 -3.24 23.81
N THR A 166 -19.53 -1.96 23.67
CA THR A 166 -18.69 -1.51 22.57
C THR A 166 -17.27 -1.25 23.04
N LYS A 167 -16.32 -1.63 22.19
CA LYS A 167 -14.91 -1.32 22.35
C LYS A 167 -14.51 -0.38 21.23
N ARG A 168 -14.15 0.85 21.62
CA ARG A 168 -13.50 1.78 20.70
C ARG A 168 -12.11 1.28 20.36
N TYR A 169 -11.76 1.34 19.09
CA TYR A 169 -10.40 1.00 18.66
C TYR A 169 -9.40 1.98 19.26
N SER A 170 -8.51 1.48 20.12
CA SER A 170 -7.38 2.24 20.66
C SER A 170 -6.17 2.07 19.74
N ASN A 171 -5.75 3.16 19.07
CA ASN A 171 -4.48 3.37 18.35
C ASN A 171 -4.00 2.31 17.32
N LYS A 172 -4.69 1.18 17.13
CA LYS A 172 -4.36 0.13 16.17
C LYS A 172 -4.82 0.51 14.77
N LEU A 173 -4.02 0.16 13.77
CA LEU A 173 -4.35 0.32 12.35
C LEU A 173 -5.09 -0.93 11.87
N ASP A 174 -6.39 -0.97 12.12
CA ASP A 174 -7.26 -2.02 11.59
C ASP A 174 -7.43 -1.87 10.08
N TRP A 175 -7.82 -2.94 9.42
CA TRP A 175 -7.93 -3.00 7.97
C TRP A 175 -9.38 -3.14 7.54
N VAL A 176 -9.78 -2.40 6.51
CA VAL A 176 -11.08 -2.52 5.83
C VAL A 176 -10.86 -2.87 4.36
N LYS A 177 -11.88 -3.40 3.69
CA LYS A 177 -11.81 -3.69 2.26
C LYS A 177 -12.19 -2.46 1.44
N MET A 178 -11.38 -2.13 0.45
CA MET A 178 -11.63 -1.04 -0.49
C MET A 178 -11.21 -1.47 -1.89
N ARG A 179 -11.94 -1.07 -2.93
CA ARG A 179 -11.48 -1.30 -4.31
C ARG A 179 -10.22 -0.48 -4.59
N ALA A 180 -9.29 -1.03 -5.36
CA ALA A 180 -8.02 -0.36 -5.63
C ALA A 180 -8.19 1.04 -6.27
N TYR A 181 -9.19 1.23 -7.16
CA TYR A 181 -9.50 2.56 -7.70
C TYR A 181 -9.96 3.56 -6.62
N LEU A 182 -10.71 3.09 -5.62
CA LEU A 182 -11.23 3.94 -4.54
C LEU A 182 -10.10 4.31 -3.59
N ALA A 183 -9.14 3.41 -3.36
CA ALA A 183 -7.93 3.71 -2.59
C ALA A 183 -7.03 4.75 -3.30
N ILE A 184 -7.04 4.79 -4.64
CA ILE A 184 -6.42 5.87 -5.41
C ILE A 184 -7.14 7.19 -5.17
N GLN A 185 -8.47 7.21 -5.31
CA GLN A 185 -9.28 8.39 -5.02
C GLN A 185 -9.03 8.89 -3.60
N ARG A 186 -8.96 7.99 -2.61
CA ARG A 186 -8.62 8.32 -1.21
C ARG A 186 -7.29 9.05 -1.11
N THR A 187 -6.28 8.58 -1.85
CA THR A 187 -4.95 9.20 -1.89
C THR A 187 -4.98 10.57 -2.57
N ASP A 188 -5.73 10.71 -3.67
CA ASP A 188 -5.89 11.98 -4.37
C ASP A 188 -6.65 13.02 -3.52
N GLU A 189 -7.70 12.62 -2.80
CA GLU A 189 -8.41 13.48 -1.85
C GLU A 189 -7.50 13.93 -0.71
N HIS A 190 -6.70 13.02 -0.14
CA HIS A 190 -5.75 13.37 0.92
C HIS A 190 -4.74 14.42 0.46
N LEU A 191 -4.26 14.31 -0.79
CA LEU A 191 -3.32 15.26 -1.39
C LEU A 191 -3.90 16.66 -1.63
N LYS A 192 -5.22 16.83 -1.62
CA LYS A 192 -5.82 18.17 -1.72
C LYS A 192 -5.57 19.00 -0.47
N THR A 193 -5.41 18.34 0.69
CA THR A 193 -5.22 18.99 2.00
C THR A 193 -3.85 18.72 2.61
N SER A 194 -3.02 17.89 1.97
CA SER A 194 -1.69 17.49 2.44
C SER A 194 -0.67 17.58 1.32
N ASN A 195 0.51 18.13 1.60
CA ASN A 195 1.59 18.22 0.62
C ASN A 195 2.29 16.88 0.34
N THR A 196 1.93 15.81 1.08
CA THR A 196 2.54 14.50 0.92
C THR A 196 1.56 13.38 1.21
N VAL A 197 1.77 12.22 0.58
CA VAL A 197 1.00 11.02 0.90
C VAL A 197 1.57 10.37 2.15
N GLN A 198 0.75 10.23 3.18
CA GLN A 198 1.13 9.50 4.39
C GLN A 198 1.00 7.98 4.20
N GLU A 199 1.77 7.23 5.01
CA GLU A 199 1.79 5.77 4.99
C GLU A 199 0.39 5.18 5.20
N ALA A 200 -0.34 5.56 6.26
CA ALA A 200 -1.67 5.01 6.53
C ALA A 200 -2.68 5.23 5.38
N ILE A 201 -2.50 6.24 4.53
CA ILE A 201 -3.34 6.50 3.36
C ILE A 201 -2.95 5.66 2.14
N SER A 202 -1.67 5.39 1.95
CA SER A 202 -1.15 4.68 0.77
C SER A 202 -0.85 3.20 1.01
N GLU A 203 -0.65 2.80 2.26
CA GLU A 203 -0.40 1.42 2.63
C GLU A 203 -1.68 0.60 2.44
N PHE A 204 -1.47 -0.58 1.86
CA PHE A 204 -2.49 -1.60 1.73
C PHE A 204 -1.86 -2.98 1.89
N TYR A 205 -2.68 -3.95 2.27
CA TYR A 205 -2.31 -5.34 2.36
C TYR A 205 -2.99 -6.12 1.23
N ILE A 206 -2.20 -6.93 0.54
CA ILE A 206 -2.69 -7.84 -0.50
C ILE A 206 -2.48 -9.27 -0.04
N THR A 207 -3.54 -10.07 -0.11
CA THR A 207 -3.48 -11.48 0.27
C THR A 207 -2.79 -12.32 -0.80
N LYS A 208 -2.34 -13.52 -0.43
CA LYS A 208 -1.75 -14.50 -1.34
C LYS A 208 -2.59 -14.73 -2.61
N ASN A 209 -3.89 -14.96 -2.46
CA ASN A 209 -4.80 -15.20 -3.60
C ASN A 209 -4.91 -14.00 -4.55
N GLN A 210 -4.72 -12.79 -4.03
CA GLN A 210 -4.76 -11.57 -4.83
C GLN A 210 -3.43 -11.31 -5.53
N MET A 211 -2.32 -11.79 -4.97
CA MET A 211 -1.01 -11.70 -5.61
C MET A 211 -0.94 -12.50 -6.92
N ASP A 212 -1.73 -13.55 -7.08
CA ASP A 212 -1.83 -14.30 -8.33
C ASP A 212 -2.41 -13.46 -9.49
N GLN A 213 -3.13 -12.37 -9.16
CA GLN A 213 -3.70 -11.44 -10.14
C GLN A 213 -2.76 -10.27 -10.48
N VAL A 214 -1.61 -10.18 -9.81
CA VAL A 214 -0.65 -9.10 -9.99
C VAL A 214 0.17 -9.31 -11.26
N VAL A 215 0.22 -8.27 -12.10
CA VAL A 215 0.97 -8.27 -13.34
C VAL A 215 2.30 -7.56 -13.15
N PHE A 216 3.38 -8.20 -13.58
CA PHE A 216 4.71 -7.63 -13.64
C PHE A 216 5.05 -7.25 -15.07
N LEU A 217 5.35 -5.97 -15.32
CA LEU A 217 5.88 -5.54 -16.61
C LEU A 217 7.39 -5.76 -16.64
N ASN A 218 7.85 -6.51 -17.63
CA ASN A 218 9.28 -6.55 -17.96
C ASN A 218 9.70 -5.28 -18.72
N LYS A 219 11.02 -5.08 -18.87
CA LYS A 219 11.57 -3.89 -19.54
C LYS A 219 11.02 -3.71 -20.97
N MET A 220 10.88 -4.79 -21.73
CA MET A 220 10.35 -4.73 -23.09
C MET A 220 8.88 -4.31 -23.11
N GLN A 221 8.06 -4.87 -22.23
CA GLN A 221 6.65 -4.48 -22.11
C GLN A 221 6.48 -3.02 -21.71
N LEU A 222 7.35 -2.51 -20.82
CA LEU A 222 7.37 -1.10 -20.44
C LEU A 222 7.75 -0.20 -21.63
N LEU A 223 8.78 -0.57 -22.39
CA LEU A 223 9.19 0.13 -23.61
C LEU A 223 8.08 0.11 -24.66
N THR A 224 7.46 -1.04 -24.89
CA THR A 224 6.33 -1.18 -25.81
C THR A 224 5.15 -0.33 -25.36
N TYR A 225 4.81 -0.32 -24.07
CA TYR A 225 3.75 0.54 -23.52
C TYR A 225 4.02 2.02 -23.87
N TYR A 226 5.24 2.52 -23.61
CA TYR A 226 5.60 3.90 -23.93
C TYR A 226 5.67 4.18 -25.43
N TYR A 227 6.13 3.22 -26.24
CA TYR A 227 6.14 3.33 -27.69
C TYR A 227 4.72 3.45 -28.26
N LEU A 228 3.80 2.59 -27.80
CA LEU A 228 2.40 2.59 -28.24
C LEU A 228 1.64 3.84 -27.75
N LYS A 229 1.81 4.24 -26.49
CA LYS A 229 1.25 5.49 -25.95
C LYS A 229 1.83 6.73 -26.65
N GLY A 230 3.09 6.65 -27.08
CA GLY A 230 3.82 7.75 -27.69
C GLY A 230 3.99 7.63 -29.20
N LYS A 231 3.02 7.04 -29.92
CA LYS A 231 2.85 7.30 -31.36
C LYS A 231 2.64 8.79 -31.70
N GLU A 232 2.61 9.68 -30.70
CA GLU A 232 2.76 11.13 -30.87
C GLU A 232 4.11 11.75 -30.45
N ASN A 233 5.02 11.12 -29.66
CA ASN A 233 6.41 11.62 -29.36
C ASN A 233 7.16 10.80 -28.26
N SER A 234 7.24 9.46 -28.36
CA SER A 234 7.73 8.56 -27.29
C SER A 234 9.21 8.73 -26.87
N LEU A 235 10.15 8.80 -27.82
CA LEU A 235 11.59 8.92 -27.53
C LEU A 235 11.96 10.29 -26.96
N LYS A 236 11.33 11.35 -27.48
CA LYS A 236 11.52 12.71 -26.98
C LYS A 236 10.99 12.85 -25.57
N TYR A 237 9.77 12.37 -25.27
CA TYR A 237 9.19 12.42 -23.93
C TYR A 237 9.99 11.59 -22.91
N PHE A 238 10.38 10.36 -23.27
CA PHE A 238 11.21 9.53 -22.39
C PHE A 238 12.58 10.17 -22.14
N SER A 239 13.24 10.67 -23.19
CA SER A 239 14.54 11.36 -23.08
C SER A 239 14.45 12.70 -22.35
N GLU A 240 13.37 13.47 -22.49
CA GLU A 240 13.13 14.73 -21.77
C GLU A 240 12.86 14.49 -20.28
N ARG A 241 12.10 13.45 -19.93
CA ARG A 241 11.89 13.07 -18.53
C ARG A 241 13.19 12.60 -17.89
N LEU A 242 13.97 11.79 -18.61
CA LEU A 242 15.30 11.36 -18.16
C LEU A 242 16.25 12.57 -18.03
N ARG A 243 16.25 13.51 -19.00
CA ARG A 243 17.09 14.72 -19.00
C ARG A 243 16.69 15.71 -17.91
N ARG A 244 15.40 15.96 -17.65
CA ARG A 244 14.97 16.79 -16.52
C ARG A 244 15.43 16.20 -15.19
N TYR A 245 15.31 14.88 -15.04
CA TYR A 245 15.72 14.21 -13.81
C TYR A 245 17.25 14.17 -13.61
N LEU A 246 18.01 14.17 -14.70
CA LEU A 246 19.48 14.20 -14.69
C LEU A 246 20.05 15.63 -14.76
N GLY A 247 19.24 16.64 -15.09
CA GLY A 247 19.63 18.04 -15.31
C GLY A 247 19.26 19.00 -14.18
N GLU A 248 18.55 18.55 -13.14
CA GLU A 248 18.47 19.22 -11.83
C GLU A 248 19.65 18.82 -10.90
N MET A 249 20.79 18.47 -11.51
CA MET A 249 22.11 18.34 -10.87
C MET A 249 22.84 19.68 -10.90
#